data_AF-A0A2D6JG48-F1
#
_entry.id   AF-A0A2D6JG48-F1
#
_cell.length_a   1.000
_cell.length_b   1.000
_cell.length_c   1.000
_cell.angle_alpha   90.00
_cell.angle_beta   90.00
_cell.angle_gamma   90.00
#
_symmetry.space_group_name_H-M   'P 1'
#
loop_
_entity.id
_entity.type
_entity.pdbx_description
1 polymer ?
#
loop_
_entity_poly.entity_id
_entity_poly.type
_entity_poly.pdbx_seq_one_letter_code
_entity_poly.pdbx_strand_id
1 'polypeptide(L)' 'SEKIDLYEIKNLSENERSAIALRYYSEKDFLEISKLLNVSESNVRKLISRGLKKVRLKFTGGQND' A
#
# COMPACT_ATOMS: atom_id res chain seq x y z
N SER A 1 -18.08 -6.29 0.47
CA SER A 1 -16.77 -6.24 -0.18
C SER A 1 -15.76 -6.96 0.67
N GLU A 2 -15.11 -7.99 0.12
CA GLU A 2 -14.06 -8.74 0.79
C GLU A 2 -12.86 -7.81 1.02
N LYS A 3 -12.48 -7.59 2.28
CA LYS A 3 -11.30 -6.80 2.61
C LYS A 3 -10.09 -7.71 2.52
N ILE A 4 -9.12 -7.33 1.69
CA ILE A 4 -7.83 -8.02 1.62
C ILE A 4 -7.12 -7.82 2.96
N ASP A 5 -6.76 -8.92 3.64
CA ASP A 5 -5.84 -8.81 4.77
C ASP A 5 -4.43 -8.58 4.24
N LEU A 6 -3.92 -7.35 4.42
CA LEU A 6 -2.58 -7.01 3.97
C LEU A 6 -1.52 -7.82 4.72
N TYR A 7 -1.76 -8.25 5.98
CA TYR A 7 -0.79 -8.98 6.83
C TYR A 7 -0.39 -10.35 6.25
N GLU A 8 -1.23 -10.95 5.42
CA GLU A 8 -0.93 -12.18 4.68
C GLU A 8 0.10 -11.98 3.54
N ILE A 9 0.44 -10.73 3.22
CA ILE A 9 1.39 -10.37 2.17
C ILE A 9 2.76 -10.13 2.79
N LYS A 10 3.56 -11.20 2.90
CA LYS A 10 4.88 -11.21 3.55
C LYS A 10 5.88 -10.18 3.01
N ASN A 11 5.79 -9.81 1.74
CA ASN A 11 6.76 -8.91 1.09
C ASN A 11 6.39 -7.42 1.19
N LEU A 12 5.25 -7.07 1.82
CA LEU A 12 4.85 -5.69 2.07
C LEU A 12 5.64 -5.12 3.25
N SER A 13 6.35 -4.02 3.03
CA SER A 13 6.96 -3.28 4.15
C SER A 13 5.87 -2.65 5.00
N GLU A 14 6.21 -2.28 6.24
CA GLU A 14 5.29 -1.58 7.13
C GLU A 14 4.78 -0.27 6.52
N ASN A 15 5.68 0.53 5.93
CA ASN A 15 5.30 1.79 5.29
C ASN A 15 4.40 1.58 4.04
N GLU A 16 4.62 0.53 3.25
CA GLU A 16 3.73 0.21 2.13
C GLU A 16 2.34 -0.23 2.63
N ARG A 17 2.32 -1.09 3.64
CA ARG A 17 1.10 -1.58 4.30
C ARG A 17 0.28 -0.44 4.87
N SER A 18 0.91 0.42 5.67
CA SER A 18 0.28 1.58 6.28
C SER A 18 -0.21 2.57 5.22
N ALA A 19 0.58 2.86 4.18
CA ALA A 19 0.14 3.77 3.11
C ALA A 19 -1.08 3.25 2.35
N ILE A 20 -1.16 1.94 2.07
CA ILE A 20 -2.32 1.32 1.41
C ILE A 20 -3.54 1.34 2.34
N ALA A 21 -3.38 0.93 3.59
CA ALA A 21 -4.47 0.92 4.57
C ALA A 21 -5.06 2.32 4.76
N LEU A 22 -4.22 3.33 4.94
CA LEU A 22 -4.66 4.71 5.08
C LEU A 22 -5.40 5.21 3.83
N ARG A 23 -4.91 4.88 2.62
CA ARG A 23 -5.51 5.33 1.36
C ARG A 23 -6.86 4.69 1.05
N TYR A 24 -6.98 3.39 1.27
CA TYR A 24 -8.12 2.59 0.79
C TYR A 24 -9.06 2.09 1.89
N TYR A 25 -8.62 2.05 3.15
CA TYR A 25 -9.47 1.67 4.29
C TYR A 25 -9.84 2.84 5.19
N SER A 26 -9.04 3.91 5.18
CA SER A 26 -9.29 5.14 5.94
C SER A 26 -9.54 6.36 5.05
N GLU A 27 -9.66 6.17 3.73
CA GLU A 27 -10.00 7.19 2.73
C GLU A 27 -9.12 8.46 2.76
N LYS A 28 -7.89 8.36 3.26
CA LYS A 28 -6.97 9.50 3.38
C LYS A 28 -6.39 9.91 2.04
N ASP A 29 -6.16 11.21 1.87
CA ASP A 29 -5.43 11.73 0.72
C ASP A 29 -3.90 11.59 0.89
N PHE A 30 -3.14 11.92 -0.16
CA PHE A 30 -1.69 11.78 -0.14
C PHE A 30 -1.00 12.70 0.87
N LEU A 31 -1.54 13.89 1.12
CA LEU A 31 -1.00 14.89 2.05
C LEU A 31 -1.25 14.47 3.51
N GLU A 32 -2.43 13.94 3.81
CA GLU A 32 -2.73 13.39 5.13
C GLU A 32 -1.82 12.20 5.45
N ILE A 33 -1.64 11.29 4.48
CA ILE A 33 -0.75 10.13 4.65
C ILE A 33 0.70 10.58 4.80
N SER A 34 1.14 11.59 4.04
CA SER A 34 2.51 12.09 4.11
C SER A 34 2.83 12.63 5.50
N LYS A 35 1.87 13.35 6.11
CA LYS A 35 1.97 13.84 7.49
C LYS A 35 1.99 12.70 8.51
N LEU A 36 1.11 11.70 8.37
CA LEU A 36 1.02 10.58 9.30
C LEU A 36 2.25 9.66 9.28
N LEU A 37 2.83 9.45 8.11
CA LEU A 37 4.01 8.59 7.94
C LEU A 37 5.34 9.36 7.99
N ASN A 38 5.29 10.68 8.16
CA ASN A 38 6.45 11.57 8.16
C ASN A 38 7.36 11.38 6.92
N VAL A 39 6.76 11.38 5.73
CA VAL A 39 7.45 11.28 4.44
C VAL A 39 6.86 12.29 3.45
N SER A 40 7.47 12.47 2.28
CA SER A 40 6.90 13.32 1.23
C SER A 40 5.71 12.65 0.53
N GLU A 41 4.77 13.44 -0.02
CA GLU A 41 3.67 12.92 -0.85
C GLU A 41 4.17 12.07 -2.03
N SER A 42 5.31 12.46 -2.62
CA SER A 42 5.97 11.68 -3.68
C SER A 42 6.38 10.29 -3.18
N ASN A 43 6.89 10.19 -1.96
CA ASN A 43 7.21 8.91 -1.33
C ASN A 43 5.93 8.10 -1.07
N VAL A 44 4.85 8.72 -0.57
CA VAL A 44 3.55 8.04 -0.38
C VAL A 44 3.06 7.39 -1.67
N ARG A 45 3.08 8.11 -2.80
CA ARG A 45 2.68 7.56 -4.10
C ARG A 45 3.53 6.35 -4.51
N LYS A 46 4.85 6.40 -4.26
CA LYS A 46 5.77 5.28 -4.51
C LYS A 46 5.49 4.09 -3.60
N LEU A 47 5.25 4.32 -2.31
CA LEU A 47 4.89 3.28 -1.33
C LEU A 47 3.61 2.57 -1.75
N ILE A 48 2.56 3.31 -2.10
CA ILE A 48 1.28 2.74 -2.56
C ILE A 48 1.48 1.96 -3.86
N SER A 49 2.17 2.53 -4.86
CA SER A 49 2.41 1.84 -6.14
C SER A 49 3.18 0.52 -5.96
N ARG A 50 4.28 0.55 -5.19
CA ARG A 50 5.09 -0.65 -4.91
C ARG A 50 4.32 -1.68 -4.10
N GLY A 51 3.60 -1.24 -3.08
CA GLY A 51 2.77 -2.10 -2.26
C GLY A 51 1.66 -2.76 -3.08
N LEU A 52 0.94 -2.03 -3.92
CA LEU A 52 -0.11 -2.59 -4.78
C LEU A 52 0.46 -3.58 -5.81
N LYS A 53 1.66 -3.35 -6.34
CA LYS A 53 2.36 -4.34 -7.18
C LYS A 53 2.57 -5.64 -6.42
N LYS A 54 3.04 -5.58 -5.17
CA LYS A 54 3.27 -6.76 -4.32
C LYS A 54 1.96 -7.46 -3.95
N VAL A 55 0.90 -6.71 -3.66
CA VAL A 55 -0.46 -7.23 -3.44
C VAL A 55 -0.90 -8.00 -4.68
N ARG A 56 -0.83 -7.40 -5.87
CA ARG A 56 -1.22 -8.05 -7.12
C ARG A 56 -0.46 -9.34 -7.35
N LEU A 57 0.87 -9.35 -7.19
CA LEU A 57 1.70 -10.53 -7.37
C LEU A 57 1.29 -11.72 -6.49
N LYS A 58 0.79 -11.47 -5.27
CA LYS A 58 0.29 -12.51 -4.37
C LYS A 58 -0.96 -13.20 -4.95
N PHE A 59 -1.82 -12.46 -5.65
CA PHE A 59 -3.06 -12.99 -6.22
C PHE A 59 -2.91 -13.50 -7.66
N THR A 60 -1.95 -12.96 -8.42
CA THR A 60 -1.68 -13.40 -9.81
C THR A 60 -0.60 -14.47 -9.94
N GLY A 61 -0.08 -15.00 -8.83
CA GLY A 61 0.95 -16.04 -8.85
C GLY A 61 2.28 -15.59 -9.46
N GLY A 62 2.59 -14.29 -9.44
CA GLY A 62 3.87 -13.78 -9.91
C GLY A 62 3.97 -13.49 -11.41
N GLN A 63 2.87 -13.57 -12.19
CA GLN A 63 2.88 -13.10 -13.58
C GLN A 63 3.07 -11.58 -13.59
N ASN A 64 4.20 -11.14 -14.13
CA ASN A 64 4.46 -9.73 -14.44
C ASN A 64 4.06 -9.53 -15.91
N ASP A 65 3.11 -8.63 -16.17
CA ASP A 65 3.00 -7.96 -17.47
C ASP A 65 4.22 -7.04 -17.69
#